data_AF-A0A8B8M267-F1
#
_entry.id   AF-A0A8B8M267-F1
#
_cell.length_a   1.000
_cell.length_b   1.000
_cell.length_c   1.000
_cell.angle_alpha   90.00
_cell.angle_beta   90.00
_cell.angle_gamma   90.00
#
_symmetry.space_group_name_H-M   'P 1'
#
loop_
_entity.id
_entity.type
_entity.pdbx_description
1 polymer ?
#
loop_
_entity_poly.entity_id
_entity_poly.type
_entity_poly.pdbx_seq_one_letter_code
_entity_poly.pdbx_strand_id
1 'polypeptide(L)'
;MEKTLTPPLPFSIKTRETSKQGSPNTNIRTPHWAPPLENSMDDVRVTSAWVASCSSHVVVDSAGIEKVVNTIESIPKVEWDFEGIHYFDNGPLTVQYLFVLDALNFCFWPDKDLSYDHLASGLKAALQNDKSVFDADRLQKYTGPQLRELLRWPRPLPLEDERVRLLHEVGIELERNFEGKASNLVECCGKSAVSLVALVARHFPDLWGAFRGQGYGEFKDINSLTIMADYIVPAVLRQFGVLKYSSTLASIIEASGEIGPGTEEEVELRACSIHAVEKMRELISKKSGRQVLSVELDLWLWASGVQCTSLQHHRTLSIYY
;
A
#
# COMPACT_ATOMS: atom_id res chain seq x y z
N MET A 1 -48.12 14.37 48.51
CA MET A 1 -48.93 13.22 48.07
C MET A 1 -49.10 13.31 46.57
N GLU A 2 -48.75 12.22 45.89
CA GLU A 2 -48.43 12.08 44.47
C GLU A 2 -49.48 12.63 43.49
N LYS A 3 -49.00 13.29 42.43
CA LYS A 3 -49.71 13.38 41.16
C LYS A 3 -48.84 12.75 40.08
N THR A 4 -49.30 11.59 39.64
CA THR A 4 -48.85 10.79 38.50
C THR A 4 -48.94 11.60 37.20
N LEU A 5 -47.81 11.73 36.50
CA LEU A 5 -47.73 12.18 35.11
C LEU A 5 -47.18 11.02 34.28
N THR A 6 -48.08 10.31 33.60
CA THR A 6 -47.77 9.34 32.55
C THR A 6 -47.30 10.07 31.28
N PRO A 7 -46.21 9.63 30.63
CA PRO A 7 -45.71 10.23 29.39
C PRO A 7 -46.56 9.82 28.17
N PRO A 8 -46.65 10.68 27.13
CA PRO A 8 -47.44 10.40 25.94
C PRO A 8 -46.77 9.37 25.01
N LEU A 9 -47.64 8.56 24.39
CA LEU A 9 -47.36 7.49 23.42
C LEU A 9 -46.75 8.03 22.10
N PRO A 10 -45.96 7.19 21.38
CA PRO A 10 -45.19 7.60 20.21
C PRO A 10 -46.04 7.78 18.95
N PHE A 11 -45.73 8.84 18.20
CA PHE A 11 -46.27 9.11 16.87
C PHE A 11 -45.89 8.01 15.87
N SER A 12 -46.90 7.41 15.24
CA SER A 12 -46.75 6.51 14.09
C SER A 12 -46.49 7.33 12.81
N ILE A 13 -45.36 7.11 12.16
CA ILE A 13 -45.10 7.57 10.79
C ILE A 13 -45.46 6.44 9.83
N LYS A 14 -46.37 6.76 8.90
CA LYS A 14 -46.83 5.89 7.81
C LYS A 14 -45.66 5.45 6.94
N THR A 15 -45.53 4.15 6.74
CA THR A 15 -44.68 3.54 5.70
C THR A 15 -45.15 3.98 4.32
N ARG A 16 -44.28 4.68 3.59
CA ARG A 16 -44.43 4.93 2.16
C ARG A 16 -43.72 3.79 1.43
N GLU A 17 -44.49 3.02 0.67
CA GLU A 17 -43.98 2.00 -0.24
C GLU A 17 -42.94 2.63 -1.17
N THR A 18 -41.68 2.22 -1.03
CA THR A 18 -40.66 2.49 -2.03
C THR A 18 -40.74 1.39 -3.07
N SER A 19 -41.23 1.80 -4.25
CA SER A 19 -41.12 1.07 -5.50
C SER A 19 -39.69 0.54 -5.68
N LYS A 20 -39.57 -0.77 -5.90
CA LYS A 20 -38.34 -1.43 -6.37
C LYS A 20 -37.86 -0.76 -7.66
N GLN A 21 -36.90 0.16 -7.57
CA GLN A 21 -36.02 0.48 -8.69
C GLN A 21 -34.88 -0.54 -8.67
N GLY A 22 -34.76 -1.25 -9.78
CA GLY A 22 -33.87 -2.41 -9.93
C GLY A 22 -32.41 -2.06 -9.65
N SER A 23 -31.71 -3.03 -9.05
CA SER A 23 -30.26 -3.07 -9.02
C SER A 23 -29.71 -2.79 -10.41
N PRO A 24 -28.70 -1.91 -10.58
CA PRO A 24 -27.93 -1.89 -11.79
C PRO A 24 -27.30 -3.28 -11.91
N ASN A 25 -27.57 -3.94 -13.03
CA ASN A 25 -26.99 -5.21 -13.39
C ASN A 25 -25.50 -4.95 -13.68
N THR A 26 -24.65 -4.93 -12.65
CA THR A 26 -23.20 -4.81 -12.79
C THR A 26 -22.64 -6.15 -13.24
N ASN A 27 -22.93 -6.49 -14.49
CA ASN A 27 -22.27 -7.56 -15.23
C ASN A 27 -20.90 -7.07 -15.72
N ILE A 28 -20.10 -6.47 -14.84
CA ILE A 28 -18.70 -6.19 -15.17
C ILE A 28 -17.95 -7.49 -14.90
N ARG A 29 -17.75 -8.25 -15.98
CA ARG A 29 -16.98 -9.49 -15.95
C ARG A 29 -15.52 -9.14 -15.62
N THR A 30 -14.89 -9.94 -14.76
CA THR A 30 -13.43 -9.96 -14.67
C THR A 30 -12.85 -10.08 -16.08
N PRO A 31 -11.91 -9.20 -16.50
CA PRO A 31 -11.37 -9.24 -17.84
C PRO A 31 -10.77 -10.62 -18.15
N HIS A 32 -11.11 -11.19 -19.31
CA HIS A 32 -10.66 -12.52 -19.74
C HIS A 32 -9.12 -12.68 -19.85
N TRP A 33 -8.36 -11.59 -19.75
CA TRP A 33 -6.89 -11.58 -19.83
C TRP A 33 -6.19 -11.70 -18.48
N ALA A 34 -6.91 -11.53 -17.35
CA ALA A 34 -6.30 -11.69 -16.04
C ALA A 34 -5.98 -13.19 -15.83
N PRO A 35 -4.70 -13.56 -15.55
CA PRO A 35 -4.35 -14.95 -15.31
C PRO A 35 -5.13 -15.52 -14.10
N PRO A 36 -5.27 -16.85 -13.96
CA PRO A 36 -5.79 -17.44 -12.73
C PRO A 36 -4.80 -17.16 -11.59
N LEU A 37 -5.22 -16.39 -10.58
CA LEU A 37 -4.34 -15.78 -9.57
C LEU A 37 -4.39 -16.45 -8.20
N GLU A 38 -5.12 -17.56 -8.06
CA GLU A 38 -5.26 -18.27 -6.77
C GLU A 38 -3.92 -18.67 -6.13
N ASN A 39 -2.80 -18.61 -6.86
CA ASN A 39 -1.46 -18.97 -6.36
C ASN A 39 -0.41 -17.83 -6.35
N SER A 40 -0.70 -16.60 -6.81
CA SER A 40 0.38 -15.63 -7.09
C SER A 40 1.14 -15.16 -5.84
N MET A 41 0.46 -14.94 -4.72
CA MET A 41 1.10 -14.53 -3.48
C MET A 41 1.81 -15.69 -2.76
N ASP A 42 1.31 -16.91 -2.93
CA ASP A 42 2.01 -18.09 -2.43
C ASP A 42 3.29 -18.35 -3.23
N ASP A 43 3.28 -18.11 -4.54
CA ASP A 43 4.49 -18.12 -5.36
C ASP A 43 5.50 -17.08 -4.87
N VAL A 44 5.07 -15.86 -4.52
CA VAL A 44 5.95 -14.83 -3.91
C VAL A 44 6.56 -15.32 -2.60
N ARG A 45 5.77 -15.95 -1.71
CA ARG A 45 6.30 -16.52 -0.45
C ARG A 45 7.31 -17.63 -0.70
N VAL A 46 6.98 -18.56 -1.60
CA VAL A 46 7.82 -19.73 -1.91
C VAL A 46 9.13 -19.30 -2.54
N THR A 47 9.08 -18.42 -3.54
CA THR A 47 10.28 -17.91 -4.21
C THR A 47 11.12 -17.06 -3.27
N SER A 48 10.50 -16.22 -2.43
CA SER A 48 11.22 -15.43 -1.41
C SER A 48 11.91 -16.31 -0.37
N ALA A 49 11.25 -17.39 0.08
CA ALA A 49 11.84 -18.37 0.97
C ALA A 49 13.00 -19.13 0.31
N TRP A 50 12.89 -19.44 -0.97
CA TRP A 50 13.97 -20.06 -1.74
C TRP A 50 15.19 -19.13 -1.85
N VAL A 51 14.99 -17.85 -2.22
CA VAL A 51 16.07 -16.86 -2.24
C VAL A 51 16.72 -16.74 -0.85
N ALA A 52 15.92 -16.60 0.21
CA ALA A 52 16.44 -16.52 1.58
C ALA A 52 17.22 -17.77 2.03
N SER A 53 16.98 -18.94 1.43
CA SER A 53 17.72 -20.17 1.71
C SER A 53 19.07 -20.26 0.98
N CYS A 54 19.25 -19.46 -0.07
CA CYS A 54 20.44 -19.42 -0.91
C CYS A 54 21.21 -18.10 -0.80
N SER A 55 20.72 -17.16 0.01
CA SER A 55 21.24 -15.80 0.10
C SER A 55 22.64 -15.76 0.72
N SER A 56 23.45 -14.81 0.25
CA SER A 56 24.84 -14.63 0.68
C SER A 56 25.14 -13.20 1.18
N HIS A 57 24.33 -12.22 0.77
CA HIS A 57 24.42 -10.83 1.18
C HIS A 57 23.47 -10.48 2.33
N VAL A 58 22.32 -11.16 2.43
CA VAL A 58 21.31 -10.92 3.47
C VAL A 58 20.90 -12.23 4.14
N VAL A 59 21.08 -12.32 5.47
CA VAL A 59 20.71 -13.49 6.26
C VAL A 59 19.52 -13.16 7.16
N VAL A 60 18.50 -14.01 7.14
CA VAL A 60 17.36 -13.94 8.06
C VAL A 60 17.73 -14.62 9.39
N ASP A 61 17.84 -13.83 10.46
CA ASP A 61 18.28 -14.29 11.78
C ASP A 61 17.10 -14.76 12.64
N SER A 62 16.98 -16.08 12.82
CA SER A 62 15.88 -16.67 13.60
C SER A 62 15.87 -16.20 15.06
N ALA A 63 17.05 -16.01 15.67
CA ALA A 63 17.15 -15.48 17.04
C ALA A 63 16.71 -14.01 17.12
N GLY A 64 17.04 -13.20 16.11
CA GLY A 64 16.53 -11.84 15.96
C GLY A 64 15.00 -11.79 15.85
N ILE A 65 14.42 -12.69 15.05
CA ILE A 65 12.95 -12.84 14.94
C ILE A 65 12.34 -13.16 16.30
N GLU A 66 12.83 -14.21 16.99
CA GLU A 66 12.31 -14.60 18.30
C GLU A 66 12.42 -13.46 19.32
N LYS A 67 13.54 -12.74 19.33
CA LYS A 67 13.74 -11.57 20.20
C LYS A 67 12.67 -10.51 19.95
N VAL A 68 12.43 -10.12 18.71
CA VAL A 68 11.40 -9.13 18.36
C VAL A 68 10.03 -9.64 18.79
N VAL A 69 9.63 -10.84 18.34
CA VAL A 69 8.32 -11.44 18.67
C VAL A 69 8.10 -11.57 20.18
N ASN A 70 9.15 -11.81 20.95
CA ASN A 70 9.07 -11.87 22.41
C ASN A 70 8.83 -10.50 23.05
N THR A 71 9.33 -9.41 22.46
CA THR A 71 9.15 -8.04 22.98
C THR A 71 7.80 -7.40 22.63
N ILE A 72 7.14 -7.81 21.54
CA ILE A 72 5.82 -7.28 21.19
C ILE A 72 4.70 -8.05 21.88
N GLU A 73 3.87 -7.34 22.65
CA GLU A 73 2.63 -7.87 23.25
C GLU A 73 1.48 -7.89 22.23
N SER A 74 1.40 -6.86 21.38
CA SER A 74 0.48 -6.75 20.25
C SER A 74 1.09 -5.87 19.17
N ILE A 75 0.68 -6.05 17.92
CA ILE A 75 1.12 -5.20 16.81
C ILE A 75 0.49 -3.82 16.99
N PRO A 76 1.29 -2.74 17.07
CA PRO A 76 0.76 -1.39 17.19
C PRO A 76 -0.20 -1.07 16.05
N LYS A 77 -1.36 -0.50 16.39
CA LYS A 77 -2.27 0.03 15.37
C LYS A 77 -1.67 1.29 14.78
N VAL A 78 -1.43 1.28 13.47
CA VAL A 78 -0.97 2.45 12.72
C VAL A 78 -2.20 3.10 12.08
N GLU A 79 -2.39 4.40 12.31
CA GLU A 79 -3.40 5.17 11.60
C GLU A 79 -2.83 5.65 10.26
N TRP A 80 -3.52 5.36 9.16
CA TRP A 80 -3.04 5.63 7.81
C TRP A 80 -2.82 7.13 7.51
N ASP A 81 -3.70 8.01 7.98
CA ASP A 81 -3.55 9.47 7.79
C ASP A 81 -3.14 10.20 9.07
N PHE A 82 -2.14 9.68 9.80
CA PHE A 82 -1.74 10.28 11.07
C PHE A 82 -1.24 11.73 10.93
N GLU A 83 -0.73 12.10 9.76
CA GLU A 83 -0.18 13.44 9.47
C GLU A 83 -1.19 14.38 8.80
N GLY A 84 -2.37 13.88 8.43
CA GLY A 84 -3.37 14.67 7.72
C GLY A 84 -2.94 15.09 6.31
N ILE A 85 -2.01 14.36 5.69
CA ILE A 85 -1.46 14.66 4.36
C ILE A 85 -2.26 14.02 3.22
N HIS A 86 -3.14 13.06 3.52
CA HIS A 86 -3.90 12.34 2.50
C HIS A 86 -5.29 12.91 2.26
N TYR A 87 -5.82 12.71 1.04
CA TYR A 87 -7.22 13.03 0.74
C TYR A 87 -8.14 11.89 1.20
N PHE A 88 -9.15 12.21 2.01
CA PHE A 88 -10.14 11.24 2.46
C PHE A 88 -11.56 11.85 2.47
N ASP A 89 -12.46 11.28 1.66
CA ASP A 89 -13.89 11.61 1.67
C ASP A 89 -14.80 10.39 1.87
N ASN A 90 -14.20 9.23 2.18
CA ASN A 90 -14.88 7.95 2.32
C ASN A 90 -15.68 7.54 1.07
N GLY A 91 -15.31 8.06 -0.11
CA GLY A 91 -16.03 7.88 -1.35
C GLY A 91 -15.12 7.55 -2.54
N PRO A 92 -15.69 7.56 -3.76
CA PRO A 92 -14.96 7.20 -4.98
C PRO A 92 -13.73 8.07 -5.27
N LEU A 93 -13.71 9.33 -4.84
CA LEU A 93 -12.55 10.20 -5.08
C LEU A 93 -11.36 9.83 -4.20
N THR A 94 -11.57 9.32 -2.99
CA THR A 94 -10.48 8.69 -2.22
C THR A 94 -9.90 7.52 -2.98
N VAL A 95 -10.72 6.64 -3.55
CA VAL A 95 -10.22 5.50 -4.34
C VAL A 95 -9.42 6.00 -5.54
N GLN A 96 -9.93 6.99 -6.28
CA GLN A 96 -9.22 7.59 -7.42
C GLN A 96 -7.89 8.23 -7.02
N TYR A 97 -7.88 8.96 -5.90
CA TYR A 97 -6.68 9.59 -5.33
C TYR A 97 -5.60 8.55 -4.98
N LEU A 98 -5.97 7.49 -4.26
CA LEU A 98 -5.05 6.43 -3.85
C LEU A 98 -4.41 5.75 -5.05
N PHE A 99 -5.20 5.50 -6.10
CA PHE A 99 -4.66 4.94 -7.33
C PHE A 99 -3.60 5.84 -7.98
N VAL A 100 -3.81 7.15 -8.00
CA VAL A 100 -2.81 8.08 -8.54
C VAL A 100 -1.60 8.20 -7.62
N LEU A 101 -1.82 8.27 -6.31
CA LEU A 101 -0.78 8.34 -5.30
C LEU A 101 0.19 7.15 -5.41
N ASP A 102 -0.36 5.94 -5.40
CA ASP A 102 0.42 4.70 -5.40
C ASP A 102 1.15 4.48 -6.73
N ALA A 103 0.56 4.91 -7.85
CA ALA A 103 1.24 4.91 -9.16
C ALA A 103 2.49 5.78 -9.17
N LEU A 104 2.59 6.74 -8.26
CA LEU A 104 3.68 7.69 -8.13
C LEU A 104 4.55 7.42 -6.90
N ASN A 105 4.18 6.49 -6.03
CA ASN A 105 4.88 6.25 -4.77
C ASN A 105 6.14 5.39 -5.04
N PHE A 106 7.28 6.02 -5.33
CA PHE A 106 8.59 5.33 -5.42
C PHE A 106 9.75 6.34 -5.47
N CYS A 107 10.95 5.93 -5.03
CA CYS A 107 12.22 6.64 -5.22
C CYS A 107 12.25 8.15 -4.93
N PHE A 108 12.04 8.56 -3.68
CA PHE A 108 12.18 9.97 -3.27
C PHE A 108 13.62 10.37 -2.94
N TRP A 109 14.42 9.42 -2.44
CA TRP A 109 15.78 9.63 -1.93
C TRP A 109 16.80 10.31 -2.87
N PRO A 110 16.70 10.26 -4.23
CA PRO A 110 17.64 10.97 -5.09
C PRO A 110 17.56 12.50 -4.94
N ASP A 111 16.42 13.03 -4.52
CA ASP A 111 16.27 14.43 -4.14
C ASP A 111 16.08 14.53 -2.63
N LYS A 112 17.12 15.01 -1.93
CA LYS A 112 17.16 15.06 -0.46
C LYS A 112 16.04 15.88 0.19
N ASP A 113 15.43 16.81 -0.54
CA ASP A 113 14.35 17.64 -0.01
C ASP A 113 12.97 17.03 -0.35
N LEU A 114 12.90 16.09 -1.29
CA LEU A 114 11.68 15.43 -1.70
C LEU A 114 11.36 14.28 -0.73
N SER A 115 10.10 14.22 -0.30
CA SER A 115 9.58 13.14 0.55
C SER A 115 8.22 12.67 0.04
N TYR A 116 7.76 11.54 0.58
CA TYR A 116 6.41 11.03 0.37
C TYR A 116 5.34 12.09 0.69
N ASP A 117 5.53 12.87 1.76
CA ASP A 117 4.58 13.91 2.19
C ASP A 117 4.33 14.95 1.11
N HIS A 118 5.37 15.33 0.36
CA HIS A 118 5.24 16.27 -0.76
C HIS A 118 4.36 15.71 -1.87
N LEU A 119 4.50 14.40 -2.16
CA LEU A 119 3.63 13.71 -3.12
C LEU A 119 2.18 13.67 -2.60
N ALA A 120 1.96 13.12 -1.40
CA ALA A 120 0.64 12.91 -0.83
C ALA A 120 -0.13 14.23 -0.65
N SER A 121 0.51 15.23 -0.03
CA SER A 121 -0.11 16.54 0.24
C SER A 121 -0.31 17.38 -1.02
N GLY A 122 0.61 17.30 -1.99
CA GLY A 122 0.49 17.95 -3.28
C GLY A 122 -0.73 17.44 -4.07
N LEU A 123 -0.83 16.11 -4.22
CA LEU A 123 -1.98 15.47 -4.86
C LEU A 123 -3.30 15.76 -4.12
N LYS A 124 -3.29 15.75 -2.78
CA LYS A 124 -4.45 16.13 -1.96
C LYS A 124 -4.90 17.55 -2.27
N ALA A 125 -3.96 18.51 -2.25
CA ALA A 125 -4.27 19.92 -2.50
C ALA A 125 -4.80 20.12 -3.92
N ALA A 126 -4.22 19.43 -4.91
CA ALA A 126 -4.70 19.46 -6.29
C ALA A 126 -6.15 18.97 -6.38
N LEU A 127 -6.48 17.84 -5.76
CA LEU A 127 -7.84 17.27 -5.77
C LEU A 127 -8.86 18.07 -4.95
N GLN A 128 -8.41 18.76 -3.91
CA GLN A 128 -9.26 19.69 -3.17
C GLN A 128 -9.62 20.92 -4.01
N ASN A 129 -8.68 21.43 -4.81
CA ASN A 129 -8.90 22.56 -5.71
C ASN A 129 -9.73 22.19 -6.93
N ASP A 130 -9.53 20.99 -7.47
CA ASP A 130 -10.17 20.53 -8.69
C ASP A 130 -10.54 19.04 -8.56
N LYS A 131 -11.84 18.76 -8.43
CA LYS A 131 -12.36 17.40 -8.22
C LYS A 131 -12.19 16.48 -9.41
N SER A 132 -11.95 17.01 -10.61
CA SER A 132 -11.68 16.22 -11.82
C SER A 132 -10.19 16.11 -12.14
N VAL A 133 -9.29 16.59 -11.28
CA VAL A 133 -7.84 16.59 -11.55
C VAL A 133 -7.26 15.22 -11.87
N PHE A 134 -7.89 14.15 -11.37
CA PHE A 134 -7.49 12.76 -11.61
C PHE A 134 -8.47 11.98 -12.49
N ASP A 135 -9.30 12.65 -13.28
CA ASP A 135 -10.11 11.99 -14.30
C ASP A 135 -9.20 11.31 -15.35
N ALA A 136 -9.61 10.13 -15.79
CA ALA A 136 -8.80 9.24 -16.62
C ALA A 136 -8.28 9.90 -17.92
N ASP A 137 -9.08 10.75 -18.57
CA ASP A 137 -8.67 11.44 -19.79
C ASP A 137 -7.63 12.54 -19.55
N ARG A 138 -7.58 13.09 -18.32
CA ARG A 138 -6.57 14.08 -17.91
C ARG A 138 -5.29 13.40 -17.47
N LEU A 139 -5.39 12.28 -16.76
CA LEU A 139 -4.23 11.46 -16.39
C LEU A 139 -3.34 11.17 -17.60
N GLN A 140 -3.96 10.80 -18.72
CA GLN A 140 -3.31 10.52 -20.02
C GLN A 140 -2.58 11.70 -20.68
N LYS A 141 -2.83 12.93 -20.22
CA LYS A 141 -2.32 14.15 -20.86
C LYS A 141 -1.29 14.86 -19.99
N TYR A 142 -1.10 14.44 -18.74
CA TYR A 142 -0.14 15.08 -17.86
C TYR A 142 1.27 15.01 -18.43
N THR A 143 2.02 16.09 -18.24
CA THR A 143 3.44 16.20 -18.55
C THR A 143 4.24 16.32 -17.25
N GLY A 144 5.54 16.11 -17.31
CA GLY A 144 6.43 16.30 -16.15
C GLY A 144 6.27 17.67 -15.47
N PRO A 145 6.30 18.80 -16.21
CA PRO A 145 6.03 20.12 -15.65
C PRO A 145 4.66 20.26 -14.98
N GLN A 146 3.61 19.69 -15.55
CA GLN A 146 2.28 19.74 -14.93
C GLN A 146 2.20 18.85 -13.69
N LEU A 147 2.83 17.68 -13.69
CA LEU A 147 2.94 16.84 -12.49
C LEU A 147 3.65 17.62 -11.36
N ARG A 148 4.73 18.32 -11.68
CA ARG A 148 5.42 19.20 -10.75
C ARG A 148 4.53 20.34 -10.23
N GLU A 149 3.70 20.92 -11.08
CA GLU A 149 2.72 21.93 -10.67
C GLU A 149 1.69 21.35 -9.68
N LEU A 150 1.17 20.14 -9.91
CA LEU A 150 0.29 19.44 -8.97
C LEU A 150 0.95 19.26 -7.60
N LEU A 151 2.24 18.89 -7.59
CA LEU A 151 3.01 18.66 -6.37
C LEU A 151 3.61 19.94 -5.76
N ARG A 152 3.48 21.08 -6.45
CA ARG A 152 4.17 22.34 -6.12
C ARG A 152 5.69 22.16 -6.01
N TRP A 153 6.25 21.31 -6.86
CA TRP A 153 7.67 20.97 -6.84
C TRP A 153 8.47 21.77 -7.89
N PRO A 154 9.54 22.49 -7.53
CA PRO A 154 10.14 23.49 -8.43
C PRO A 154 11.09 22.90 -9.48
N ARG A 155 11.50 21.64 -9.37
CA ARG A 155 12.57 21.01 -10.17
C ARG A 155 12.20 19.58 -10.58
N PRO A 156 12.87 18.99 -11.59
CA PRO A 156 12.53 17.64 -12.07
C PRO A 156 12.45 16.61 -10.95
N LEU A 157 11.42 15.76 -10.98
CA LEU A 157 11.26 14.65 -10.05
C LEU A 157 12.22 13.51 -10.39
N PRO A 158 12.68 12.72 -9.39
CA PRO A 158 13.33 11.45 -9.67
C PRO A 158 12.40 10.56 -10.50
N LEU A 159 12.90 10.03 -11.62
CA LEU A 159 12.14 9.21 -12.57
C LEU A 159 10.86 9.92 -13.09
N GLU A 160 10.93 11.23 -13.36
CA GLU A 160 9.79 12.04 -13.81
C GLU A 160 9.08 11.45 -15.05
N ASP A 161 9.83 11.00 -16.06
CA ASP A 161 9.24 10.42 -17.27
C ASP A 161 8.49 9.11 -16.97
N GLU A 162 9.01 8.27 -16.07
CA GLU A 162 8.33 7.05 -15.64
C GLU A 162 7.07 7.34 -14.83
N ARG A 163 7.09 8.37 -13.96
CA ARG A 163 5.90 8.84 -13.25
C ARG A 163 4.80 9.27 -14.22
N VAL A 164 5.17 10.05 -15.24
CA VAL A 164 4.22 10.48 -16.28
C VAL A 164 3.69 9.29 -17.07
N ARG A 165 4.57 8.37 -17.49
CA ARG A 165 4.17 7.14 -18.19
C ARG A 165 3.16 6.32 -17.36
N LEU A 166 3.40 6.16 -16.06
CA LEU A 166 2.51 5.43 -15.16
C LEU A 166 1.15 6.15 -14.98
N LEU A 167 1.13 7.48 -14.90
CA LEU A 167 -0.14 8.23 -14.92
C LEU A 167 -0.94 7.96 -16.21
N HIS A 168 -0.24 7.92 -17.35
CA HIS A 168 -0.90 7.63 -18.63
C HIS A 168 -1.45 6.22 -18.65
N GLU A 169 -0.70 5.23 -18.17
CA GLU A 169 -1.15 3.84 -18.09
C GLU A 169 -2.38 3.68 -17.18
N VAL A 170 -2.36 4.30 -15.99
CA VAL A 170 -3.51 4.32 -15.09
C VAL A 170 -4.73 4.94 -15.79
N GLY A 171 -4.55 6.11 -16.43
CA GLY A 171 -5.63 6.76 -17.15
C GLY A 171 -6.21 5.90 -18.29
N ILE A 172 -5.34 5.31 -19.11
CA ILE A 172 -5.74 4.42 -20.22
C ILE A 172 -6.52 3.21 -19.70
N GLU A 173 -6.00 2.55 -18.67
CA GLU A 173 -6.60 1.32 -18.13
C GLU A 173 -7.97 1.60 -17.48
N LEU A 174 -8.05 2.67 -16.69
CA LEU A 174 -9.32 3.12 -16.10
C LEU A 174 -10.35 3.46 -17.18
N GLU A 175 -9.97 4.22 -18.21
CA GLU A 175 -10.90 4.60 -19.27
C GLU A 175 -11.38 3.38 -20.06
N ARG A 176 -10.48 2.47 -20.43
CA ARG A 176 -10.80 1.30 -21.27
C ARG A 176 -11.68 0.28 -20.57
N ASN A 177 -11.41 0.00 -19.30
CA ASN A 177 -11.97 -1.17 -18.62
C ASN A 177 -12.89 -0.80 -17.44
N PHE A 178 -12.84 0.44 -16.95
CA PHE A 178 -13.49 0.83 -15.69
C PHE A 178 -14.25 2.17 -15.77
N GLU A 179 -14.65 2.60 -16.97
CA GLU A 179 -15.40 3.85 -17.22
C GLU A 179 -14.70 5.09 -16.64
N GLY A 180 -13.38 5.06 -16.59
CA GLY A 180 -12.53 6.12 -16.06
C GLY A 180 -12.52 6.26 -14.54
N LYS A 181 -13.10 5.30 -13.78
CA LYS A 181 -13.24 5.39 -12.32
C LYS A 181 -12.57 4.21 -11.61
N ALA A 182 -11.62 4.51 -10.72
CA ALA A 182 -10.94 3.51 -9.91
C ALA A 182 -11.89 2.75 -8.95
N SER A 183 -12.99 3.36 -8.52
CA SER A 183 -14.03 2.68 -7.74
C SER A 183 -14.63 1.48 -8.49
N ASN A 184 -14.84 1.61 -9.80
CA ASN A 184 -15.37 0.52 -10.62
C ASN A 184 -14.38 -0.65 -10.68
N LEU A 185 -13.07 -0.37 -10.75
CA LEU A 185 -12.03 -1.39 -10.68
C LEU A 185 -12.10 -2.17 -9.36
N VAL A 186 -12.19 -1.47 -8.22
CA VAL A 186 -12.31 -2.10 -6.90
C VAL A 186 -13.59 -2.95 -6.80
N GLU A 187 -14.72 -2.45 -7.32
CA GLU A 187 -15.97 -3.20 -7.36
C GLU A 187 -15.87 -4.47 -8.22
N CYS A 188 -15.20 -4.39 -9.37
CA CYS A 188 -14.97 -5.54 -10.27
C CYS A 188 -14.16 -6.66 -9.62
N CYS A 189 -13.31 -6.32 -8.63
CA CYS A 189 -12.53 -7.30 -7.88
C CYS A 189 -13.41 -8.13 -6.93
N GLY A 190 -14.68 -7.79 -6.72
CA GLY A 190 -15.61 -8.62 -5.95
C GLY A 190 -15.19 -8.85 -4.50
N LYS A 191 -14.48 -7.87 -3.91
CA LYS A 191 -13.84 -7.95 -2.58
C LYS A 191 -12.69 -8.98 -2.49
N SER A 192 -11.95 -9.18 -3.59
CA SER A 192 -10.73 -9.98 -3.63
C SER A 192 -9.49 -9.08 -3.67
N ALA A 193 -8.68 -9.14 -2.62
CA ALA A 193 -7.39 -8.47 -2.49
C ALA A 193 -6.40 -9.00 -3.51
N VAL A 194 -6.35 -10.32 -3.74
CA VAL A 194 -5.45 -10.92 -4.73
C VAL A 194 -5.82 -10.47 -6.13
N SER A 195 -7.12 -10.41 -6.46
CA SER A 195 -7.57 -9.92 -7.76
C SER A 195 -7.22 -8.46 -7.95
N LEU A 196 -7.32 -7.64 -6.90
CA LEU A 196 -6.93 -6.23 -6.96
C LEU A 196 -5.41 -6.08 -7.18
N VAL A 197 -4.58 -6.79 -6.40
CA VAL A 197 -3.11 -6.79 -6.58
C VAL A 197 -2.73 -7.27 -7.98
N ALA A 198 -3.41 -8.27 -8.51
CA ALA A 198 -3.10 -8.76 -9.85
C ALA A 198 -3.40 -7.77 -10.97
N LEU A 199 -4.43 -6.95 -10.78
CA LEU A 199 -4.80 -5.90 -11.73
C LEU A 199 -3.89 -4.68 -11.56
N VAL A 200 -3.38 -4.45 -10.35
CA VAL A 200 -2.75 -3.18 -9.99
C VAL A 200 -1.77 -3.37 -8.82
N ALA A 201 -0.69 -4.14 -9.03
CA ALA A 201 0.22 -4.66 -7.99
C ALA A 201 0.77 -3.66 -6.94
N ARG A 202 0.61 -2.36 -7.16
CA ARG A 202 1.13 -1.27 -6.33
C ARG A 202 0.08 -0.55 -5.46
N HIS A 203 -1.21 -0.80 -5.64
CA HIS A 203 -2.27 0.08 -5.10
C HIS A 203 -2.95 -0.39 -3.80
N PHE A 204 -2.46 -1.49 -3.25
CA PHE A 204 -3.22 -2.26 -2.27
C PHE A 204 -3.07 -1.77 -0.81
N PRO A 205 -1.84 -1.59 -0.26
CA PRO A 205 -1.64 -1.29 1.16
C PRO A 205 -2.33 0.01 1.58
N ASP A 206 -2.24 1.04 0.74
CA ASP A 206 -2.84 2.34 0.97
C ASP A 206 -4.38 2.30 0.91
N LEU A 207 -4.96 1.50 -0.01
CA LEU A 207 -6.40 1.28 -0.06
C LEU A 207 -6.94 0.57 1.19
N TRP A 208 -6.29 -0.51 1.62
CA TRP A 208 -6.72 -1.22 2.83
C TRP A 208 -6.54 -0.35 4.09
N GLY A 209 -5.42 0.36 4.20
CA GLY A 209 -5.12 1.27 5.30
C GLY A 209 -6.12 2.43 5.40
N ALA A 210 -6.39 3.12 4.28
CA ALA A 210 -7.32 4.24 4.23
C ALA A 210 -8.74 3.85 4.67
N PHE A 211 -9.21 2.69 4.23
CA PHE A 211 -10.56 2.22 4.51
C PHE A 211 -10.66 1.29 5.73
N ARG A 212 -9.56 1.03 6.43
CA ARG A 212 -9.49 0.20 7.66
C ARG A 212 -10.17 -1.17 7.51
N GLY A 213 -10.04 -1.78 6.33
CA GLY A 213 -10.67 -3.07 6.04
C GLY A 213 -12.21 -3.03 5.84
N GLN A 214 -12.81 -1.86 5.60
CA GLN A 214 -14.25 -1.67 5.42
C GLN A 214 -14.57 -1.06 4.05
N GLY A 215 -15.81 -1.16 3.56
CA GLY A 215 -16.21 -0.51 2.30
C GLY A 215 -15.32 -0.95 1.12
N TYR A 216 -14.60 0.00 0.49
CA TYR A 216 -13.66 -0.28 -0.59
C TYR A 216 -12.39 -1.04 -0.15
N GLY A 217 -12.07 -1.05 1.15
CA GLY A 217 -10.97 -1.83 1.72
C GLY A 217 -11.40 -3.21 2.25
N GLU A 218 -12.67 -3.59 2.11
CA GLU A 218 -13.17 -4.88 2.61
C GLU A 218 -12.80 -6.01 1.65
N PHE A 219 -11.81 -6.81 2.00
CA PHE A 219 -11.35 -7.96 1.21
C PHE A 219 -11.50 -9.28 1.96
N LYS A 220 -11.96 -10.33 1.25
CA LYS A 220 -12.24 -11.66 1.82
C LYS A 220 -11.00 -12.52 2.04
N ASP A 221 -9.95 -12.24 1.28
CA ASP A 221 -8.70 -12.98 1.15
C ASP A 221 -7.50 -12.11 1.53
N ILE A 222 -7.70 -11.05 2.33
CA ILE A 222 -6.65 -10.14 2.80
C ILE A 222 -5.43 -10.86 3.41
N ASN A 223 -5.69 -12.00 4.06
CA ASN A 223 -4.68 -12.84 4.70
C ASN A 223 -3.73 -13.54 3.71
N SER A 224 -4.10 -13.62 2.43
CA SER A 224 -3.27 -14.20 1.38
C SER A 224 -2.16 -13.26 0.92
N LEU A 225 -2.22 -11.97 1.24
CA LEU A 225 -1.17 -11.01 0.87
C LEU A 225 0.06 -11.10 1.77
N THR A 226 1.20 -10.68 1.23
CA THR A 226 2.45 -10.49 1.97
C THR A 226 2.79 -9.00 2.06
N ILE A 227 3.94 -8.67 2.66
CA ILE A 227 4.45 -7.30 2.74
C ILE A 227 4.83 -6.76 1.35
N MET A 228 4.98 -5.44 1.26
CA MET A 228 5.48 -4.78 0.06
C MET A 228 6.89 -4.28 0.37
N ALA A 229 7.91 -5.05 -0.01
CA ALA A 229 9.29 -4.86 0.47
C ALA A 229 9.98 -3.66 -0.18
N ASP A 230 9.67 -2.48 0.36
CA ASP A 230 10.29 -1.20 0.00
C ASP A 230 11.72 -1.07 0.56
N TYR A 231 12.26 0.16 0.59
CA TYR A 231 13.57 0.41 1.20
C TYR A 231 13.55 0.60 2.72
N ILE A 232 12.39 0.90 3.32
CA ILE A 232 12.26 1.13 4.76
C ILE A 232 12.18 -0.19 5.52
N VAL A 233 11.31 -1.11 5.09
CA VAL A 233 11.05 -2.36 5.82
C VAL A 233 12.33 -3.20 6.01
N PRO A 234 13.17 -3.45 4.99
CA PRO A 234 14.44 -4.16 5.18
C PRO A 234 15.37 -3.45 6.17
N ALA A 235 15.43 -2.11 6.12
CA ALA A 235 16.28 -1.32 7.00
C ALA A 235 15.84 -1.44 8.47
N VAL A 236 14.53 -1.42 8.74
CA VAL A 236 13.97 -1.62 10.08
C VAL A 236 14.24 -3.04 10.57
N LEU A 237 14.06 -4.05 9.71
CA LEU A 237 14.37 -5.43 10.06
C LEU A 237 15.86 -5.63 10.39
N ARG A 238 16.78 -4.95 9.68
CA ARG A 238 18.21 -4.91 10.06
C ARG A 238 18.41 -4.29 11.44
N GLN A 239 17.79 -3.14 11.71
CA GLN A 239 17.92 -2.46 13.01
C GLN A 239 17.40 -3.33 14.18
N PHE A 240 16.34 -4.09 13.93
CA PHE A 240 15.79 -5.05 14.89
C PHE A 240 16.67 -6.30 15.07
N GLY A 241 17.68 -6.48 14.23
CA GLY A 241 18.54 -7.66 14.21
C GLY A 241 17.90 -8.88 13.55
N VAL A 242 16.77 -8.69 12.86
CA VAL A 242 16.07 -9.74 12.10
C VAL A 242 16.78 -10.03 10.79
N LEU A 243 17.34 -9.00 10.14
CA LEU A 243 18.22 -9.18 8.98
C LEU A 243 19.67 -8.85 9.35
N LYS A 244 20.59 -9.67 8.85
CA LYS A 244 22.04 -9.43 8.94
C LYS A 244 22.60 -9.27 7.53
N TYR A 245 23.31 -8.18 7.29
CA TYR A 245 23.92 -7.92 5.98
C TYR A 245 25.39 -8.35 5.97
N SER A 246 25.87 -8.77 4.82
CA SER A 246 27.31 -8.94 4.59
C SER A 246 28.04 -7.61 4.77
N SER A 247 29.34 -7.66 5.11
CA SER A 247 30.15 -6.46 5.32
C SER A 247 30.19 -5.56 4.08
N THR A 248 30.22 -6.15 2.88
CA THR A 248 30.18 -5.41 1.61
C THR A 248 28.87 -4.66 1.45
N LEU A 249 27.72 -5.34 1.63
CA LEU A 249 26.41 -4.72 1.49
C LEU A 249 26.19 -3.62 2.54
N ALA A 250 26.56 -3.88 3.80
CA ALA A 250 26.50 -2.90 4.87
C ALA A 250 27.31 -1.64 4.53
N SER A 251 28.54 -1.81 4.02
CA SER A 251 29.42 -0.70 3.63
C SER A 251 28.82 0.15 2.50
N ILE A 252 28.19 -0.47 1.49
CA ILE A 252 27.52 0.25 0.40
C ILE A 252 26.40 1.14 0.96
N ILE A 253 25.54 0.57 1.81
CA ILE A 253 24.41 1.28 2.43
C ILE A 253 24.89 2.43 3.33
N GLU A 254 25.90 2.18 4.16
CA GLU A 254 26.48 3.17 5.07
C GLU A 254 27.14 4.33 4.30
N ALA A 255 27.74 4.04 3.15
CA ALA A 255 28.28 5.04 2.22
C ALA A 255 27.20 5.73 1.37
N SER A 256 25.91 5.42 1.57
CA SER A 256 24.80 5.92 0.75
C SER A 256 24.95 5.60 -0.75
N GLY A 257 25.64 4.49 -1.06
CA GLY A 257 25.86 4.00 -2.41
C GLY A 257 24.60 3.38 -3.01
N GLU A 258 24.50 3.47 -4.33
CA GLU A 258 23.39 2.87 -5.07
C GLU A 258 23.61 1.36 -5.27
N ILE A 259 22.51 0.61 -5.17
CA ILE A 259 22.45 -0.81 -5.50
C ILE A 259 21.54 -0.94 -6.72
N GLY A 260 22.07 -1.57 -7.77
CA GLY A 260 21.35 -1.72 -9.03
C GLY A 260 20.07 -2.55 -8.89
N PRO A 261 18.99 -2.20 -9.61
CA PRO A 261 17.78 -3.02 -9.62
C PRO A 261 18.08 -4.41 -10.22
N GLY A 262 17.62 -5.47 -9.56
CA GLY A 262 17.82 -6.84 -10.02
C GLY A 262 19.22 -7.42 -9.77
N THR A 263 20.11 -6.73 -9.04
CA THR A 263 21.34 -7.36 -8.55
C THR A 263 21.02 -8.35 -7.43
N GLU A 264 21.95 -9.28 -7.15
CA GLU A 264 21.76 -10.27 -6.08
C GLU A 264 21.50 -9.60 -4.73
N GLU A 265 22.21 -8.52 -4.40
CA GLU A 265 22.00 -7.78 -3.15
C GLU A 265 20.58 -7.22 -3.04
N GLU A 266 20.06 -6.65 -4.13
CA GLU A 266 18.75 -6.02 -4.17
C GLU A 266 17.62 -7.04 -4.08
N VAL A 267 17.75 -8.14 -4.83
CA VAL A 267 16.80 -9.25 -4.81
C VAL A 267 16.78 -9.91 -3.43
N GLU A 268 17.95 -10.15 -2.83
CA GLU A 268 18.06 -10.70 -1.48
C GLU A 268 17.46 -9.76 -0.42
N LEU A 269 17.70 -8.44 -0.50
CA LEU A 269 17.11 -7.46 0.42
C LEU A 269 15.59 -7.55 0.46
N ARG A 270 14.93 -7.66 -0.70
CA ARG A 270 13.47 -7.75 -0.78
C ARG A 270 12.95 -9.13 -0.36
N ALA A 271 13.50 -10.19 -0.95
CA ALA A 271 13.06 -11.56 -0.71
C ALA A 271 13.27 -12.00 0.75
N CYS A 272 14.43 -11.68 1.34
CA CYS A 272 14.69 -11.98 2.75
C CYS A 272 13.78 -11.18 3.68
N SER A 273 13.38 -9.95 3.31
CA SER A 273 12.41 -9.16 4.08
C SER A 273 11.03 -9.80 4.07
N ILE A 274 10.54 -10.21 2.89
CA ILE A 274 9.29 -10.96 2.75
C ILE A 274 9.35 -12.22 3.62
N HIS A 275 10.39 -13.03 3.44
CA HIS A 275 10.55 -14.27 4.20
C HIS A 275 10.59 -14.04 5.73
N ALA A 276 11.34 -13.04 6.17
CA ALA A 276 11.46 -12.70 7.58
C ALA A 276 10.12 -12.29 8.20
N VAL A 277 9.34 -11.43 7.52
CA VAL A 277 8.04 -11.00 8.04
C VAL A 277 7.02 -12.13 8.04
N GLU A 278 7.04 -13.02 7.05
CA GLU A 278 6.18 -14.21 7.06
C GLU A 278 6.51 -15.13 8.26
N LYS A 279 7.79 -15.28 8.61
CA LYS A 279 8.21 -16.01 9.83
C LYS A 279 7.80 -15.31 11.11
N MET A 280 7.91 -13.98 11.17
CA MET A 280 7.41 -13.19 12.30
C MET A 280 5.90 -13.37 12.45
N ARG A 281 5.13 -13.26 11.37
CA ARG A 281 3.68 -13.46 11.33
C ARG A 281 3.29 -14.82 11.89
N GLU A 282 3.95 -15.90 11.43
CA GLU A 282 3.73 -17.26 11.91
C GLU A 282 3.96 -17.37 13.43
N LEU A 283 5.06 -16.81 13.94
CA LEU A 283 5.43 -16.90 15.35
C LEU A 283 4.52 -16.04 16.24
N ILE A 284 4.16 -14.83 15.82
CA ILE A 284 3.22 -13.96 16.55
C ILE A 284 1.83 -14.61 16.60
N SER A 285 1.39 -15.21 15.49
CA SER A 285 0.10 -15.92 15.45
C SER A 285 0.08 -17.10 16.42
N LYS A 286 1.16 -17.90 16.44
CA LYS A 286 1.31 -19.01 17.41
C LYS A 286 1.33 -18.54 18.86
N LYS A 287 2.05 -17.45 19.16
CA LYS A 287 2.18 -16.90 20.52
C LYS A 287 0.87 -16.28 21.02
N SER A 288 0.18 -15.54 20.17
CA SER A 288 -1.03 -14.78 20.55
C SER A 288 -2.33 -15.58 20.44
N GLY A 289 -2.32 -16.70 19.69
CA GLY A 289 -3.53 -17.46 19.37
C GLY A 289 -4.50 -16.72 18.46
N ARG A 290 -4.06 -15.63 17.81
CA ARG A 290 -4.86 -14.80 16.90
C ARG A 290 -4.25 -14.83 15.50
N GLN A 291 -5.10 -14.62 14.50
CA GLN A 291 -4.64 -14.39 13.14
C GLN A 291 -3.95 -13.02 13.08
N VAL A 292 -2.80 -12.97 12.41
CA VAL A 292 -2.04 -11.75 12.10
C VAL A 292 -1.94 -11.61 10.60
N LEU A 293 -2.16 -10.40 10.09
CA LEU A 293 -2.04 -10.11 8.66
C LEU A 293 -0.64 -9.54 8.35
N SER A 294 -0.07 -9.92 7.20
CA SER A 294 1.23 -9.36 6.78
C SER A 294 1.16 -7.84 6.58
N VAL A 295 0.02 -7.31 6.12
CA VAL A 295 -0.20 -5.86 5.96
C VAL A 295 -0.13 -5.09 7.28
N GLU A 296 -0.52 -5.72 8.41
CA GLU A 296 -0.40 -5.09 9.73
C GLU A 296 1.06 -4.96 10.16
N LEU A 297 1.87 -5.98 9.85
CA LEU A 297 3.31 -5.97 10.11
C LEU A 297 4.03 -4.99 9.18
N ASP A 298 3.64 -4.94 7.91
CA ASP A 298 4.15 -3.99 6.91
C ASP A 298 3.98 -2.54 7.38
N LEU A 299 2.74 -2.14 7.70
CA LEU A 299 2.42 -0.81 8.20
C LEU A 299 3.17 -0.48 9.49
N TRP A 300 3.29 -1.43 10.42
CA TRP A 300 4.03 -1.23 11.67
C TRP A 300 5.53 -1.03 11.43
N LEU A 301 6.15 -1.86 10.59
CA LEU A 301 7.58 -1.76 10.26
C LEU A 301 7.86 -0.45 9.54
N TRP A 302 7.04 -0.11 8.54
CA TRP A 302 7.13 1.17 7.83
C TRP A 302 7.00 2.36 8.78
N ALA A 303 5.96 2.39 9.63
CA ALA A 303 5.75 3.46 10.60
C ALA A 303 6.91 3.61 11.59
N SER A 304 7.52 2.49 12.00
CA SER A 304 8.71 2.50 12.86
C SER A 304 9.93 3.12 12.14
N GLY A 305 10.05 2.89 10.84
CA GLY A 305 11.16 3.37 10.03
C GLY A 305 11.08 4.86 9.71
N VAL A 306 9.91 5.36 9.31
CA VAL A 306 9.73 6.79 8.98
C VAL A 306 9.93 7.71 10.20
N GLN A 307 9.70 7.20 11.41
CA GLN A 307 9.98 7.91 12.66
C GLN A 307 11.49 7.95 13.00
N CYS A 308 12.32 7.16 12.33
CA CYS A 308 13.76 7.06 12.58
C CYS A 308 14.57 7.83 11.53
N THR A 309 14.87 9.10 11.82
CA THR A 309 15.59 9.98 10.89
C THR A 309 17.03 9.56 10.59
N SER A 310 17.62 8.71 11.43
CA SER A 310 18.95 8.14 11.24
C SER A 310 18.94 6.77 10.53
N LEU A 311 17.77 6.29 10.10
CA LEU A 311 17.64 4.98 9.46
C LEU A 311 18.42 4.96 8.14
N GLN A 312 19.41 4.08 8.06
CA GLN A 312 20.15 3.84 6.83
C GLN A 312 19.48 2.72 6.05
N HIS A 313 19.11 3.02 4.82
CA HIS A 313 18.41 2.11 3.93
C HIS A 313 19.15 1.95 2.60
N HIS A 314 18.84 0.88 1.89
CA HIS A 314 19.37 0.68 0.54
C HIS A 314 18.82 1.73 -0.43
N ARG A 315 19.58 2.04 -1.48
CA ARG A 315 19.21 3.01 -2.50
C ARG A 315 19.20 2.33 -3.85
N THR A 316 18.02 1.88 -4.24
CA THR A 316 17.78 1.29 -5.56
C THR A 316 16.85 2.21 -6.33
N LEU A 317 17.29 2.68 -7.49
CA LEU A 317 16.48 3.50 -8.37
C LEU A 317 15.56 2.59 -9.20
N SER A 318 14.34 2.39 -8.75
CA SER A 318 13.37 1.45 -9.34
C SER A 318 11.92 1.91 -9.14
N ILE A 319 11.03 1.44 -10.00
CA ILE A 319 9.58 1.59 -9.87
C ILE A 319 8.92 0.40 -9.14
N TYR A 320 9.71 -0.60 -8.75
CA TYR A 320 9.23 -1.86 -8.18
C TYR A 320 9.39 -1.90 -6.65
N TYR A 321 8.44 -2.60 -6.04
CA TYR A 321 8.43 -3.03 -4.65
C TYR A 321 8.74 -4.53 -4.55
#